data_AF-A0AA43L2D2-F1
#
_entry.id   AF-A0AA43L2D2-F1
#
_cell.length_a   1.000
_cell.length_b   1.000
_cell.length_c   1.000
_cell.angle_alpha   90.00
_cell.angle_beta   90.00
_cell.angle_gamma   90.00
#
_symmetry.space_group_name_H-M   'P 1'
#
loop_
_entity.id
_entity.type
_entity.pdbx_description
1 polymer ?
#
loop_
_entity_poly.entity_id
_entity_poly.type
_entity_poly.pdbx_seq_one_letter_code
_entity_poly.pdbx_strand_id
1 'polypeptide(L)'
;MGRDEMYSILVILLVLVLSVAGFLAYQNSKLVSNQKKLGALSRNPSLMYSIFDQSCTASVEDPDVIPLVQYTVFVESSGQAVVNKPLAIINLCRVSAGRGNLVLADVERSLLEYIKLTAPSDAFIEHKAYLHRAANHAEKEMILNLEDVVKLKYT
;
A
#
# COMPACT_ATOMS: atom_id res chain seq x y z
N MET A 1 -31.44 -3.35 51.78
CA MET A 1 -30.26 -2.68 51.19
C MET A 1 -30.33 -1.22 51.58
N GLY A 2 -29.41 -0.78 52.44
CA GLY A 2 -29.37 0.59 52.92
C GLY A 2 -28.98 1.56 51.81
N ARG A 3 -29.41 2.83 51.89
CA ARG A 3 -28.95 3.90 50.96
C ARG A 3 -27.44 3.91 50.84
N ASP A 4 -26.73 3.74 51.97
CA ASP A 4 -25.28 3.79 52.03
C ASP A 4 -24.62 2.62 51.26
N GLU A 5 -25.20 1.42 51.32
CA GLU A 5 -24.74 0.26 50.54
C GLU A 5 -24.93 0.49 49.03
N MET A 6 -26.05 1.11 48.64
CA MET A 6 -26.34 1.45 47.24
C MET A 6 -25.37 2.51 46.70
N TYR A 7 -25.03 3.53 47.49
CA TYR A 7 -24.04 4.54 47.12
C TYR A 7 -22.62 3.95 47.02
N SER A 8 -22.23 3.06 47.94
CA SER A 8 -20.94 2.39 47.87
C SER A 8 -20.79 1.56 46.59
N ILE A 9 -21.83 0.82 46.19
CA ILE A 9 -21.82 0.04 44.94
C ILE A 9 -21.69 0.95 43.70
N LEU A 10 -22.43 2.06 43.69
CA LEU A 10 -22.37 3.05 42.60
C LEU A 10 -20.97 3.67 42.46
N VAL A 11 -20.33 4.02 43.58
CA VAL A 11 -18.97 4.58 43.58
C VAL A 11 -17.95 3.55 43.09
N ILE A 12 -18.06 2.28 43.53
CA ILE A 12 -17.17 1.21 43.07
C ILE A 12 -17.31 0.98 41.56
N LEU A 13 -18.54 0.94 41.05
CA LEU A 13 -18.82 0.84 39.62
C LEU A 13 -18.24 2.02 38.84
N LEU A 14 -18.41 3.24 39.34
CA LEU A 14 -17.90 4.45 38.71
C LEU A 14 -16.37 4.41 38.59
N VAL A 15 -15.67 4.02 39.66
CA VAL A 15 -14.20 3.92 39.69
C VAL A 15 -13.70 2.84 38.72
N LEU A 16 -14.38 1.69 38.66
CA LEU A 16 -14.04 0.62 37.72
C LEU A 16 -14.20 1.08 36.26
N VAL A 17 -15.32 1.74 35.93
CA VAL A 17 -15.57 2.24 34.57
C VAL A 17 -14.54 3.29 34.16
N LEU A 18 -14.23 4.24 35.04
CA LEU A 18 -13.22 5.27 34.77
C LEU A 18 -11.82 4.68 34.59
N SER A 19 -11.48 3.64 35.36
CA SER A 19 -10.19 2.96 35.26
C SER A 19 -10.02 2.24 33.91
N VAL A 20 -11.06 1.52 33.46
CA VAL A 20 -11.06 0.83 32.15
C VAL A 20 -11.00 1.82 31.00
N ALA A 21 -11.79 2.90 31.07
CA ALA A 21 -11.76 3.96 30.06
C ALA A 21 -10.38 4.63 29.96
N GLY A 22 -9.74 4.91 31.09
CA GLY A 22 -8.38 5.45 31.14
C GLY A 22 -7.34 4.48 30.55
N PHE A 23 -7.46 3.19 30.83
CA PHE A 23 -6.56 2.17 30.26
C PHE A 23 -6.71 2.05 28.74
N LEU A 24 -7.94 2.01 28.23
CA LEU A 24 -8.22 1.99 26.79
C LEU A 24 -7.76 3.27 26.10
N ALA A 25 -7.96 4.44 26.71
CA ALA A 25 -7.47 5.71 26.21
C ALA A 25 -5.93 5.75 26.17
N TYR A 26 -5.25 5.19 27.17
CA TYR A 26 -3.79 5.08 27.19
C TYR A 26 -3.27 4.14 26.09
N GLN A 27 -3.90 2.98 25.89
CA GLN A 27 -3.59 2.05 24.80
C GLN A 27 -3.77 2.70 23.42
N ASN A 28 -4.91 3.36 23.21
CA ASN A 28 -5.20 4.06 21.96
C ASN A 28 -4.27 5.25 21.74
N SER A 29 -3.92 6.01 22.79
CA SER A 29 -2.94 7.09 22.71
C SER A 29 -1.54 6.56 22.39
N LYS A 30 -1.15 5.39 22.90
CA LYS A 30 0.12 4.74 22.55
C LYS A 30 0.12 4.27 21.08
N LEU A 31 -0.99 3.73 20.58
CA LEU A 31 -1.14 3.37 19.16
C LEU A 31 -1.10 4.61 18.26
N VAL A 32 -1.83 5.68 18.61
CA VAL A 32 -1.84 6.96 17.87
C VAL A 32 -0.49 7.68 17.98
N SER A 33 0.20 7.59 19.12
CA SER A 33 1.55 8.13 19.32
C SER A 33 2.58 7.35 18.52
N ASN A 34 2.45 6.03 18.42
CA ASN A 34 3.28 5.21 17.54
C ASN A 34 2.97 5.49 16.07
N GLN A 35 1.71 5.73 15.69
CA GLN A 35 1.34 6.20 14.35
C GLN A 35 1.86 7.60 14.05
N LYS A 36 1.83 8.53 15.00
CA LYS A 36 2.43 9.87 14.85
C LYS A 36 3.95 9.81 14.82
N LYS A 37 4.58 8.91 15.59
CA LYS A 37 6.01 8.62 15.48
C LYS A 37 6.33 7.99 14.14
N LEU A 38 5.51 7.10 13.58
CA LEU A 38 5.66 6.55 12.23
C LEU A 38 5.43 7.61 11.13
N GLY A 39 4.50 8.54 11.32
CA GLY A 39 4.26 9.67 10.41
C GLY A 39 5.30 10.81 10.51
N ALA A 40 6.04 10.88 11.63
CA ALA A 40 7.11 11.86 11.87
C ALA A 40 8.51 11.23 11.96
N LEU A 41 8.63 9.91 11.75
CA LEU A 41 9.89 9.19 11.68
C LEU A 41 10.52 9.58 10.36
N SER A 42 11.58 10.39 10.45
CA SER A 42 12.68 10.50 9.48
C SER A 42 12.34 9.84 8.14
N ARG A 43 11.81 10.63 7.20
CA ARG A 43 11.60 10.22 5.81
C ARG A 43 12.89 9.53 5.35
N ASN A 44 12.91 8.20 5.34
CA ASN A 44 14.11 7.46 5.01
C ASN A 44 14.40 7.78 3.54
N PRO A 45 15.50 8.46 3.22
CA PRO A 45 15.73 8.95 1.87
C PRO A 45 15.83 7.82 0.84
N SER A 46 16.07 6.58 1.28
CA SER A 46 16.07 5.41 0.40
C SER A 46 14.69 5.00 -0.11
N LEU A 47 13.60 5.46 0.54
CA LEU A 47 12.23 5.12 0.15
C LEU A 47 11.78 6.03 -1.00
N MET A 48 11.93 5.51 -2.22
CA MET A 48 11.72 6.27 -3.46
C MET A 48 10.70 5.65 -4.39
N TYR A 49 10.12 4.49 -4.06
CA TYR A 49 9.22 3.77 -4.95
C TYR A 49 7.89 3.49 -4.26
N SER A 50 6.80 3.55 -5.03
CA SER A 50 5.45 3.25 -4.55
C SER A 50 4.62 2.58 -5.64
N ILE A 51 3.69 1.74 -5.21
CA ILE A 51 2.74 1.03 -6.07
C ILE A 51 1.37 1.71 -5.91
N PHE A 52 0.72 1.99 -7.04
CA PHE A 52 -0.60 2.64 -7.11
C PHE A 52 -1.58 1.76 -7.88
N ASP A 53 -2.85 1.84 -7.53
CA ASP A 53 -3.95 0.96 -7.95
C ASP A 53 -4.72 1.44 -9.18
N GLN A 54 -4.46 2.66 -9.69
CA GLN A 54 -5.07 3.16 -10.93
C GLN A 54 -4.17 4.08 -11.75
N SER A 55 -3.67 5.16 -11.15
CA SER A 55 -2.71 6.05 -11.79
C SER A 55 -1.65 6.47 -10.79
N CYS A 56 -0.43 6.66 -11.28
CA CYS A 56 0.59 7.42 -10.55
C CYS A 56 0.09 8.83 -10.17
N THR A 57 -0.96 9.30 -10.85
CA THR A 57 -1.51 10.65 -10.75
C THR A 57 -2.84 10.71 -10.00
N ALA A 58 -3.19 9.77 -9.11
CA ALA A 58 -4.25 10.05 -8.13
C ALA A 58 -3.94 11.30 -7.27
N SER A 59 -2.72 11.84 -7.42
CA SER A 59 -2.29 13.20 -7.09
C SER A 59 -1.69 13.91 -8.35
N VAL A 60 -2.48 14.23 -9.39
CA VAL A 60 -2.02 14.93 -10.64
C VAL A 60 -1.49 16.37 -10.38
N GLU A 61 -1.18 16.75 -9.15
CA GLU A 61 -0.54 18.04 -8.84
C GLU A 61 0.90 17.89 -8.35
N ASP A 62 1.46 16.67 -8.33
CA ASP A 62 2.81 16.44 -7.82
C ASP A 62 3.79 16.12 -8.97
N PRO A 63 4.65 17.08 -9.39
CA PRO A 63 5.64 16.89 -10.46
C PRO A 63 6.70 15.83 -10.14
N ASP A 64 6.72 15.33 -8.90
CA ASP A 64 7.72 14.39 -8.40
C ASP A 64 7.38 12.91 -8.63
N VAL A 65 6.22 12.58 -9.23
CA VAL A 65 5.82 11.18 -9.46
C VAL A 65 6.12 10.74 -10.90
N ILE A 66 7.07 9.82 -11.05
CA ILE A 66 7.56 9.35 -12.34
C ILE A 66 7.15 7.88 -12.53
N PRO A 67 6.23 7.56 -13.48
CA PRO A 67 5.84 6.18 -13.76
C PRO A 67 7.01 5.39 -14.35
N LEU A 68 7.20 4.16 -13.86
CA LEU A 68 8.24 3.24 -14.31
C LEU A 68 7.66 2.01 -15.01
N VAL A 69 6.60 1.43 -14.44
CA VAL A 69 5.90 0.26 -15.00
C VAL A 69 4.41 0.40 -14.72
N GLN A 70 3.58 -0.04 -15.67
CA GLN A 70 2.15 -0.19 -15.53
C GLN A 70 1.75 -1.62 -15.91
N TYR A 71 0.93 -2.26 -15.09
CA TYR A 71 0.28 -3.52 -15.37
C TYR A 71 -1.23 -3.32 -15.39
N THR A 72 -1.88 -3.83 -16.41
CA THR A 72 -3.33 -3.79 -16.57
C THR A 72 -3.85 -5.21 -16.49
N VAL A 73 -4.68 -5.50 -15.49
CA VAL A 73 -5.24 -6.81 -15.22
C VAL A 73 -6.63 -6.89 -15.83
N PHE A 74 -6.90 -7.93 -16.61
CA PHE A 74 -8.20 -8.23 -17.23
C PHE A 74 -8.68 -9.60 -16.75
N VAL A 75 -10.01 -9.78 -16.68
CA VAL A 75 -10.61 -11.09 -16.38
C VAL A 75 -11.16 -11.67 -17.68
N GLU A 76 -10.83 -12.93 -17.94
CA GLU A 76 -11.40 -13.68 -19.05
C GLU A 76 -12.80 -14.18 -18.68
N SER A 77 -13.84 -13.82 -19.44
CA SER A 77 -15.17 -14.42 -19.25
C SER A 77 -15.43 -15.38 -20.41
N SER A 78 -15.61 -16.66 -20.10
CA SER A 78 -16.23 -17.62 -21.01
C SER A 78 -15.62 -17.68 -22.42
N GLY A 79 -14.28 -17.73 -22.51
CA GLY A 79 -13.54 -17.92 -23.77
C GLY A 79 -13.46 -16.69 -24.69
N GLN A 80 -13.89 -15.53 -24.20
CA GLN A 80 -13.55 -14.24 -24.78
C GLN A 80 -13.07 -13.34 -23.64
N ALA A 81 -11.85 -12.83 -23.73
CA ALA A 81 -11.43 -11.74 -22.86
C ALA A 81 -12.53 -10.66 -22.90
N VAL A 82 -13.11 -10.28 -21.77
CA VAL A 82 -14.03 -9.14 -21.74
C VAL A 82 -13.13 -7.91 -21.78
N VAL A 83 -12.64 -7.58 -22.98
CA VAL A 83 -11.57 -6.61 -23.25
C VAL A 83 -11.93 -5.17 -22.85
N ASN A 84 -13.19 -4.88 -22.49
CA ASN A 84 -13.64 -3.49 -22.42
C ASN A 84 -13.45 -2.80 -21.06
N LYS A 85 -13.13 -3.52 -19.96
CA LYS A 85 -12.83 -2.87 -18.68
C LYS A 85 -11.76 -3.63 -17.89
N PRO A 86 -10.63 -2.99 -17.54
CA PRO A 86 -9.64 -3.61 -16.68
C PRO A 86 -10.20 -3.83 -15.27
N LEU A 87 -9.87 -4.99 -14.69
CA LEU A 87 -10.13 -5.30 -13.28
C LEU A 87 -9.31 -4.38 -12.37
N ALA A 88 -8.04 -4.18 -12.71
CA ALA A 88 -7.11 -3.35 -11.95
C ALA A 88 -6.02 -2.76 -12.86
N ILE A 89 -5.47 -1.62 -12.44
CA ILE A 89 -4.31 -0.99 -13.11
C ILE A 89 -3.24 -0.72 -12.07
N ILE A 90 -2.20 -1.53 -12.05
CA ILE A 90 -1.14 -1.48 -11.05
C ILE A 90 0.03 -0.67 -11.62
N ASN A 91 0.38 0.45 -11.00
CA ASN A 91 1.47 1.31 -11.44
C ASN A 91 2.60 1.32 -10.43
N LEU A 92 3.81 1.05 -10.88
CA LEU A 92 5.03 1.33 -10.13
C LEU A 92 5.54 2.72 -10.52
N CYS A 93 5.71 3.59 -9.53
CA CYS A 93 6.19 4.95 -9.74
C CYS A 93 7.37 5.24 -8.79
N ARG A 94 8.34 5.99 -9.31
CA ARG A 94 9.36 6.65 -8.49
C ARG A 94 8.83 7.97 -7.99
N VAL A 95 9.07 8.28 -6.74
CA VAL A 95 8.70 9.52 -6.07
C VAL A 95 9.93 10.17 -5.43
N SER A 96 9.81 11.43 -5.01
CA SER A 96 10.85 12.11 -4.25
C SER A 96 11.29 11.31 -3.02
N ALA A 97 12.58 11.41 -2.70
CA ALA A 97 13.22 10.68 -1.61
C ALA A 97 12.45 10.76 -0.29
N GLY A 98 12.18 9.60 0.29
CA GLY A 98 11.44 9.45 1.54
C GLY A 98 9.94 9.72 1.45
N ARG A 99 9.38 9.90 0.24
CA ARG A 99 7.92 9.93 0.00
C ARG A 99 7.39 8.58 -0.50
N GLY A 100 8.29 7.65 -0.82
CA GLY A 100 7.94 6.31 -1.25
C GLY A 100 7.64 5.38 -0.08
N ASN A 101 7.16 4.18 -0.41
CA ASN A 101 6.94 3.10 0.54
C ASN A 101 8.01 1.99 0.42
N LEU A 102 8.77 1.99 -0.68
CA LEU A 102 9.71 0.93 -1.03
C LEU A 102 11.08 1.50 -1.39
N VAL A 103 12.11 0.71 -1.05
CA VAL A 103 13.47 0.84 -1.60
C VAL A 103 13.58 0.00 -2.87
N LEU A 104 14.55 0.31 -3.74
CA LEU A 104 14.74 -0.38 -5.03
C LEU A 104 14.78 -1.91 -4.90
N ALA A 105 15.49 -2.43 -3.89
CA ALA A 105 15.67 -3.86 -3.68
C ALA A 105 14.38 -4.62 -3.34
N ASP A 106 13.36 -3.93 -2.80
CA ASP A 106 12.08 -4.54 -2.41
C ASP A 106 11.00 -4.43 -3.48
N VAL A 107 11.24 -3.65 -4.54
CA VAL A 107 10.23 -3.32 -5.55
C VAL A 107 9.71 -4.57 -6.24
N GLU A 108 10.61 -5.41 -6.76
CA GLU A 108 10.22 -6.57 -7.56
C GLU A 108 9.33 -7.52 -6.76
N ARG A 109 9.78 -7.92 -5.56
CA ARG A 109 9.03 -8.80 -4.66
C ARG A 109 7.65 -8.21 -4.32
N SER A 110 7.62 -6.94 -3.90
CA SER A 110 6.39 -6.29 -3.45
C SER A 110 5.38 -6.12 -4.59
N LEU A 111 5.85 -5.80 -5.80
CA LEU A 111 4.99 -5.66 -6.97
C LEU A 111 4.41 -6.99 -7.43
N LEU A 112 5.22 -8.06 -7.43
CA LEU A 112 4.73 -9.40 -7.76
C LEU A 112 3.75 -9.95 -6.73
N GLU A 113 3.97 -9.69 -5.44
CA GLU A 113 3.00 -10.01 -4.37
C GLU A 113 1.68 -9.25 -4.61
N TYR A 114 1.76 -7.97 -4.93
CA TYR A 114 0.57 -7.14 -5.20
C TYR A 114 -0.21 -7.61 -6.43
N ILE A 115 0.49 -7.97 -7.52
CA ILE A 115 -0.13 -8.55 -8.72
C ILE A 115 -0.86 -9.84 -8.36
N LYS A 116 -0.23 -10.77 -7.62
CA LYS A 116 -0.87 -12.04 -7.22
C LYS A 116 -2.13 -11.85 -6.37
N LEU A 117 -2.17 -10.81 -5.54
CA LEU A 117 -3.34 -10.49 -4.73
C LEU A 117 -4.49 -9.91 -5.56
N THR A 118 -4.15 -9.24 -6.67
CA THR A 118 -5.11 -8.45 -7.46
C THR A 118 -5.58 -9.20 -8.72
N ALA A 119 -4.76 -10.13 -9.23
CA ALA A 119 -5.03 -10.91 -10.41
C ALA A 119 -5.57 -12.31 -10.04
N PRO A 120 -6.83 -12.64 -10.39
CA PRO A 120 -7.33 -14.00 -10.24
C PRO A 120 -6.56 -14.98 -11.17
N SER A 121 -6.73 -16.28 -10.95
CA SER A 121 -5.95 -17.32 -11.66
C SER A 121 -6.22 -17.38 -13.17
N ASP A 122 -7.34 -16.84 -13.63
CA ASP A 122 -7.76 -16.71 -15.03
C ASP A 122 -7.54 -15.29 -15.59
N ALA A 123 -6.71 -14.49 -14.91
CA ALA A 123 -6.43 -13.14 -15.34
C ALA A 123 -5.41 -13.09 -16.48
N PHE A 124 -5.71 -12.21 -17.44
CA PHE A 124 -4.75 -11.78 -18.45
C PHE A 124 -4.11 -10.46 -18.01
N ILE A 125 -2.79 -10.33 -18.15
CA ILE A 125 -2.05 -9.13 -17.72
C ILE A 125 -1.33 -8.51 -18.90
N GLU A 126 -1.70 -7.28 -19.24
CA GLU A 126 -0.90 -6.43 -20.13
C GLU A 126 0.10 -5.62 -19.31
N HIS A 127 1.30 -5.40 -19.85
CA HIS A 127 2.32 -4.57 -19.21
C HIS A 127 2.83 -3.46 -20.12
N LYS A 128 3.26 -2.36 -19.50
CA LYS A 128 3.92 -1.24 -20.16
C LYS A 128 5.09 -0.75 -19.31
N ALA A 129 6.29 -0.83 -19.87
CA ALA A 129 7.52 -0.36 -19.25
C ALA A 129 7.93 1.03 -19.77
N TYR A 130 8.42 1.89 -18.88
CA TYR A 130 8.86 3.26 -19.19
C TYR A 130 10.37 3.40 -19.02
N LEU A 131 11.15 2.58 -19.74
CA LEU A 131 12.62 2.52 -19.61
C LEU A 131 13.32 3.87 -19.80
N HIS A 132 12.77 4.75 -20.65
CA HIS A 132 13.30 6.09 -20.89
C HIS A 132 13.19 7.03 -19.67
N ARG A 133 12.45 6.63 -18.61
CA ARG A 133 12.24 7.41 -17.39
C ARG A 133 13.06 6.93 -16.19
N ALA A 134 13.81 5.83 -16.35
CA ALA A 134 14.69 5.31 -15.32
C ALA A 134 15.78 6.33 -14.96
N ALA A 135 16.04 6.55 -13.66
CA ALA A 135 17.05 7.53 -13.23
C ALA A 135 18.48 7.01 -13.36
N ASN A 136 18.68 5.70 -13.29
CA ASN A 136 20.00 5.06 -13.32
C ASN A 136 19.94 3.63 -13.87
N HIS A 137 21.10 3.00 -14.02
CA HIS A 137 21.22 1.64 -14.55
C HIS A 137 20.49 0.61 -13.68
N ALA A 138 20.59 0.68 -12.35
CA ALA A 138 19.94 -0.28 -11.47
C ALA A 138 18.41 -0.23 -11.56
N GLU A 139 17.84 0.96 -11.66
CA GLU A 139 16.40 1.15 -11.88
C GLU A 139 15.97 0.63 -13.26
N LYS A 140 16.80 0.81 -14.28
CA LYS A 140 16.56 0.26 -15.61
C LYS A 140 16.55 -1.27 -15.59
N GLU A 141 17.54 -1.90 -14.94
CA GLU A 141 17.61 -3.36 -14.79
C GLU A 141 16.41 -3.92 -14.04
N MET A 142 15.97 -3.25 -12.96
CA MET A 142 14.75 -3.63 -12.24
C MET A 142 13.51 -3.60 -13.15
N ILE A 143 13.35 -2.56 -14.00
CA ILE A 143 12.22 -2.49 -14.94
C ILE A 143 12.26 -3.65 -15.94
N LEU A 144 13.45 -3.99 -16.46
CA LEU A 144 13.63 -5.10 -17.40
C LEU A 144 13.30 -6.46 -16.74
N ASN A 145 13.81 -6.71 -15.53
CA ASN A 145 13.52 -7.93 -14.79
C ASN A 145 12.01 -8.09 -14.53
N LEU A 146 11.33 -7.00 -14.17
CA LEU A 146 9.88 -6.98 -13.97
C LEU A 146 9.09 -7.31 -15.24
N GLU A 147 9.59 -6.87 -16.39
CA GLU A 147 9.01 -7.22 -17.69
C GLU A 147 9.19 -8.72 -18.00
N ASP A 148 10.38 -9.27 -17.77
CA ASP A 148 10.67 -10.69 -18.03
C ASP A 148 9.88 -11.62 -17.10
N VAL A 149 9.77 -11.28 -15.82
CA VAL A 149 9.05 -12.12 -14.84
C VAL A 149 7.56 -12.21 -15.14
N VAL A 150 6.94 -11.12 -15.60
CA VAL A 150 5.50 -11.13 -15.93
C VAL A 150 5.24 -11.88 -17.23
N LYS A 151 6.09 -11.71 -18.25
CA LYS A 151 6.02 -12.51 -19.48
C LYS A 151 6.11 -14.01 -19.20
N LEU A 152 6.95 -14.44 -18.25
CA LEU A 152 7.08 -15.87 -17.92
C LEU A 152 5.90 -16.45 -17.14
N LYS A 153 5.10 -15.62 -16.43
CA LYS A 153 4.07 -16.09 -15.49
C LYS A 153 2.63 -15.93 -15.97
N TYR A 154 2.37 -15.01 -16.90
CA TYR A 154 1.02 -14.60 -17.27
C TYR A 154 0.81 -14.48 -18.79
N THR A 155 1.72 -15.06 -19.58
CA THR A 155 1.55 -15.30 -21.03
C THR A 155 1.37 -16.80 -21.26
#